data_AF-A0A497SPD4-F1
#
_entry.id   AF-A0A497SPD4-F1
#
_cell.length_a   1.000
_cell.length_b   1.000
_cell.length_c   1.000
_cell.angle_alpha   90.00
_cell.angle_beta   90.00
_cell.angle_gamma   90.00
#
_symmetry.space_group_name_H-M   'P 1'
#
loop_
_entity.id
_entity.type
_entity.pdbx_description
1 polymer ?
#
loop_
_entity_poly.entity_id
_entity_poly.type
_entity_poly.pdbx_seq_one_letter_code
_entity_poly.pdbx_strand_id
1 'polypeptide(L)'
;MDSKVCEECGKEFIPKKKGSRFCSQECYHKYASKNPKECNRFYKGHSGGTVKTKCYICGKEIIKPYSIYKKAEKHFCSRACLGIYNGLRNRGKNHPNWKHGLYEGKNVGRNTNKAREWKKLVFKRDKRICQRCGVYCNNKNIVAHHIKDWKDHPELRYDVSNGQTLCRRCHAIVHNLMEKGEKYRFK
;
A
#
# COMPACT_ATOMS: atom_id res chain seq x y z
N MET A 1 -37.77 35.29 -30.36
CA MET A 1 -36.35 34.88 -30.24
C MET A 1 -35.71 35.22 -31.56
N ASP A 2 -34.75 36.12 -31.56
CA ASP A 2 -34.14 36.60 -32.80
C ASP A 2 -33.27 35.50 -33.43
N SER A 3 -33.30 35.43 -34.76
CA SER A 3 -32.40 34.55 -35.50
C SER A 3 -30.95 34.97 -35.28
N LYS A 4 -30.05 33.98 -35.30
CA LYS A 4 -28.60 34.18 -35.18
C LYS A 4 -27.87 33.47 -36.29
N VAL A 5 -26.68 33.95 -36.62
CA VAL A 5 -25.77 33.30 -37.56
C VAL A 5 -24.83 32.36 -36.81
N CYS A 6 -24.70 31.12 -37.28
CA CYS A 6 -23.78 30.14 -36.72
C CYS A 6 -22.32 30.51 -37.01
N GLU A 7 -21.47 30.55 -35.98
CA GLU A 7 -20.07 30.97 -36.13
C GLU A 7 -19.17 29.95 -36.88
N GLU A 8 -19.61 28.70 -37.06
CA GLU A 8 -18.85 27.70 -37.83
C GLU A 8 -19.31 27.57 -39.29
N CYS A 9 -20.62 27.66 -39.56
CA CYS A 9 -21.17 27.36 -40.88
C CYS A 9 -21.91 28.52 -41.55
N GLY A 10 -22.03 29.67 -40.87
CA GLY A 10 -22.67 30.88 -41.41
C GLY A 10 -24.19 30.78 -41.60
N LYS A 11 -24.82 29.66 -41.25
CA LYS A 11 -26.28 29.48 -41.40
C LYS A 11 -27.04 30.24 -40.33
N GLU A 12 -28.15 30.86 -40.72
CA GLU A 12 -29.13 31.39 -39.79
C GLU A 12 -29.84 30.27 -39.03
N PHE A 13 -30.03 30.45 -37.73
CA PHE A 13 -30.71 29.50 -36.85
C PHE A 13 -31.40 30.20 -35.68
N ILE A 14 -32.40 29.55 -35.12
CA ILE A 14 -33.08 30.01 -33.91
C ILE A 14 -32.42 29.34 -32.68
N PRO A 15 -31.79 30.11 -31.78
CA PRO A 15 -31.04 29.53 -30.67
C PRO A 15 -31.96 28.91 -29.61
N LYS A 16 -31.75 27.62 -29.30
CA LYS A 16 -32.49 26.92 -28.23
C LYS A 16 -32.22 27.46 -26.82
N LYS A 17 -31.07 28.12 -26.60
CA LYS A 17 -30.66 28.73 -25.32
C LYS A 17 -30.10 30.13 -25.55
N LYS A 18 -30.35 31.04 -24.61
CA LYS A 18 -29.75 32.39 -24.62
C LYS A 18 -28.23 32.25 -24.54
N GLY A 19 -27.52 32.64 -25.60
CA GLY A 19 -26.06 32.53 -25.72
C GLY A 19 -25.52 31.41 -26.61
N SER A 20 -26.37 30.62 -27.27
CA SER A 20 -25.91 29.65 -28.27
C SER A 20 -25.20 30.35 -29.45
N ARG A 21 -23.99 29.89 -29.76
CA ARG A 21 -23.12 30.37 -30.86
C ARG A 21 -23.19 29.53 -32.13
N PHE A 22 -23.72 28.30 -32.03
CA PHE A 22 -23.70 27.31 -33.10
C PHE A 22 -25.10 26.74 -33.34
N CYS A 23 -25.41 26.46 -34.62
CA CYS A 23 -26.70 25.89 -35.02
C CYS A 23 -26.86 24.41 -34.66
N SER A 24 -25.75 23.68 -34.44
CA SER A 24 -25.75 22.28 -34.06
C SER A 24 -24.53 21.91 -33.21
N GLN A 25 -24.61 20.76 -32.53
CA GLN A 25 -23.49 20.19 -31.78
C GLN A 25 -22.29 19.89 -32.70
N GLU A 26 -22.55 19.48 -33.94
CA GLU A 26 -21.51 19.22 -34.93
C GLU A 26 -20.74 20.49 -35.30
N CYS A 27 -21.45 21.61 -35.48
CA CYS A 27 -20.81 22.91 -35.74
C CYS A 27 -19.93 23.35 -34.56
N TYR A 28 -20.41 23.13 -33.33
CA TYR A 28 -19.59 23.37 -32.15
C TYR A 28 -18.31 22.50 -32.13
N HIS A 29 -18.41 21.20 -32.43
CA HIS A 29 -17.25 20.31 -32.42
C HIS A 29 -16.23 20.65 -33.52
N LYS A 30 -16.69 21.01 -34.73
CA LYS A 30 -15.82 21.47 -35.82
C LYS A 30 -15.08 22.77 -35.47
N TYR A 31 -15.79 23.70 -34.84
CA TYR A 31 -15.17 24.94 -34.36
C TYR A 31 -14.17 24.69 -33.23
N ALA A 32 -14.54 23.83 -32.26
CA ALA A 32 -13.73 23.54 -31.08
C ALA A 32 -12.43 22.78 -31.42
N SER A 33 -12.42 21.94 -32.45
CA SER A 33 -11.21 21.24 -32.90
C SER A 33 -10.21 22.19 -33.58
N LYS A 34 -10.71 23.20 -34.31
CA LYS A 34 -9.91 24.27 -34.93
C LYS A 34 -9.40 25.29 -33.90
N ASN A 35 -10.20 25.55 -32.86
CA ASN A 35 -9.95 26.59 -31.86
C ASN A 35 -9.85 26.03 -30.42
N PRO A 36 -8.90 25.11 -30.15
CA PRO A 36 -8.82 24.44 -28.85
C PRO A 36 -8.54 25.39 -27.69
N LYS A 37 -7.86 26.52 -27.95
CA LYS A 37 -7.59 27.55 -26.93
C LYS A 37 -8.84 28.35 -26.50
N GLU A 38 -9.81 28.52 -27.39
CA GLU A 38 -11.03 29.29 -27.13
C GLU A 38 -12.17 28.44 -26.56
N CYS A 39 -12.26 27.18 -26.98
CA CYS A 39 -13.37 26.30 -26.62
C CYS A 39 -13.15 25.46 -25.37
N ASN A 40 -11.93 25.37 -24.84
CA ASN A 40 -11.66 24.48 -23.73
C ASN A 40 -11.22 25.24 -22.47
N ARG A 41 -12.02 25.08 -21.41
CA ARG A 41 -11.78 25.60 -20.05
C ARG A 41 -10.41 25.17 -19.49
N PHE A 42 -9.80 24.11 -20.02
CA PHE A 42 -8.42 23.68 -19.73
C PHE A 42 -7.34 24.61 -20.31
N TYR A 43 -7.59 25.32 -21.42
CA TYR A 43 -6.62 26.23 -22.02
C TYR A 43 -6.73 27.66 -21.50
N LYS A 44 -7.78 27.99 -20.73
CA LYS A 44 -7.78 29.12 -19.80
C LYS A 44 -6.86 28.81 -18.61
N GLY A 45 -5.56 28.72 -18.88
CA GLY A 45 -4.46 28.80 -17.93
C GLY A 45 -4.47 27.78 -16.80
N HIS A 46 -3.81 26.63 -17.01
CA HIS A 46 -2.95 26.13 -15.92
C HIS A 46 -1.85 27.18 -15.69
N SER A 47 -2.11 28.10 -14.78
CA SER A 47 -1.37 29.33 -14.48
C SER A 47 0.03 29.10 -13.85
N GLY A 48 0.80 28.17 -14.39
CA GLY A 48 2.17 27.96 -13.93
C GLY A 48 3.12 27.28 -14.91
N GLY A 49 2.65 26.73 -16.03
CA GLY A 49 3.52 26.05 -16.98
C GLY A 49 4.26 24.85 -16.36
N THR A 50 5.47 24.58 -16.87
CA THR A 50 6.35 23.49 -16.40
C THR A 50 7.65 24.04 -15.85
N VAL A 51 8.18 23.41 -14.81
CA VAL A 51 9.42 23.80 -14.13
C VAL A 51 10.45 22.68 -14.27
N LYS A 52 11.70 23.03 -14.58
CA LYS A 52 12.85 22.11 -14.52
C LYS A 52 13.33 21.98 -13.07
N THR A 53 13.52 20.77 -12.60
CA THR A 53 14.00 20.46 -11.24
C THR A 53 14.80 19.16 -11.24
N LYS A 54 15.32 18.73 -10.09
CA LYS A 54 16.10 17.50 -9.95
C LYS A 54 15.35 16.45 -9.13
N CYS A 55 15.55 15.18 -9.46
CA CYS A 55 15.08 14.07 -8.65
C CYS A 55 15.81 14.05 -7.31
N TYR A 56 15.08 14.01 -6.20
CA TYR A 56 15.65 14.01 -4.86
C TYR A 56 16.50 12.77 -4.54
N ILE A 57 16.23 11.62 -5.20
CA ILE A 57 16.95 10.38 -4.95
C ILE A 57 18.15 10.19 -5.86
N CYS A 58 17.99 10.38 -7.17
CA CYS A 58 19.05 10.08 -8.13
C CYS A 58 19.69 11.31 -8.80
N GLY A 59 19.26 12.53 -8.45
CA GLY A 59 19.80 13.77 -9.00
C GLY A 59 19.42 14.08 -10.46
N LYS A 60 18.84 13.13 -11.19
CA LYS A 60 18.43 13.30 -12.61
C LYS A 60 17.53 14.54 -12.79
N GLU A 61 17.83 15.33 -13.81
CA GLU A 61 17.00 16.47 -14.22
C GLU A 61 15.65 16.00 -14.77
N ILE A 62 14.58 16.63 -14.29
CA ILE A 62 13.19 16.28 -14.60
C ILE A 62 12.34 17.53 -14.77
N ILE A 63 11.30 17.41 -15.59
CA ILE A 63 10.31 18.47 -15.81
C ILE A 63 9.05 18.12 -15.02
N LYS A 64 8.53 19.06 -14.24
CA LYS A 64 7.27 18.91 -13.48
C LYS A 64 6.29 20.02 -13.84
N PRO A 65 4.98 19.73 -13.89
CA PRO A 65 3.97 20.79 -13.91
C PRO A 65 4.15 21.69 -12.68
N TYR A 66 4.02 23.00 -12.84
CA TYR A 66 4.22 23.96 -11.75
C TYR A 66 3.32 23.69 -10.54
N SER A 67 2.09 23.22 -10.78
CA SER A 67 1.16 22.82 -9.72
C SER A 67 1.67 21.68 -8.83
N ILE A 68 2.45 20.75 -9.40
CA ILE A 68 3.10 19.66 -8.67
C ILE A 68 4.37 20.18 -8.00
N TYR A 69 5.17 20.98 -8.72
CA TYR A 69 6.38 21.60 -8.20
C TYR A 69 6.10 22.40 -6.92
N LYS A 70 5.10 23.28 -6.95
CA LYS A 70 4.73 24.13 -5.81
C LYS A 70 4.19 23.36 -4.60
N LYS A 71 3.54 22.20 -4.80
CA LYS A 71 2.88 21.43 -3.74
C LYS A 71 3.82 20.53 -2.94
N ALA A 72 4.93 20.11 -3.54
CA ALA A 72 5.81 19.13 -2.95
C ALA A 72 7.22 19.70 -2.82
N GLU A 73 7.81 19.61 -1.63
CA GLU A 73 9.19 20.01 -1.40
C GLU A 73 10.20 19.10 -2.13
N LYS A 74 9.85 17.83 -2.34
CA LYS A 74 10.72 16.80 -2.92
C LYS A 74 10.08 16.18 -4.16
N HIS A 75 10.86 16.03 -5.23
CA HIS A 75 10.39 15.54 -6.52
C HIS A 75 11.15 14.29 -6.98
N PHE A 76 10.48 13.43 -7.75
CA PHE A 76 11.02 12.14 -8.17
C PHE A 76 10.85 11.92 -9.67
N CYS A 77 11.86 11.32 -10.30
CA CYS A 77 11.85 10.98 -11.72
C CYS A 77 10.97 9.76 -12.02
N SER A 78 10.81 8.85 -11.05
CA SER A 78 10.08 7.60 -11.24
C SER A 78 9.42 7.12 -9.94
N ARG A 79 8.48 6.18 -10.08
CA ARG A 79 7.85 5.49 -8.95
C ARG A 79 8.87 4.73 -8.10
N ALA A 80 9.94 4.22 -8.73
CA ALA A 80 11.03 3.53 -8.04
C ALA A 80 11.78 4.48 -7.09
N CYS A 81 12.16 5.68 -7.56
CA CYS A 81 12.79 6.70 -6.71
C CYS A 81 11.87 7.14 -5.56
N LEU A 82 10.57 7.33 -5.83
CA LEU A 82 9.60 7.61 -4.76
C LEU A 82 9.54 6.45 -3.73
N GLY A 83 9.58 5.20 -4.20
CA GLY A 83 9.59 4.01 -3.33
C GLY A 83 10.83 3.95 -2.43
N ILE A 84 12.02 4.26 -2.96
CA ILE A 84 13.26 4.35 -2.18
C ILE A 84 13.13 5.41 -1.10
N TYR A 85 12.67 6.62 -1.46
CA TYR A 85 12.46 7.71 -0.51
C TYR A 85 11.50 7.33 0.61
N ASN A 86 10.34 6.76 0.26
CA ASN A 86 9.36 6.28 1.23
C ASN A 86 9.92 5.18 2.13
N GLY A 87 10.72 4.26 1.57
CA GLY A 87 11.41 3.24 2.34
C GLY A 87 12.38 3.83 3.36
N LEU A 88 13.16 4.84 2.99
CA LEU A 88 14.08 5.53 3.93
C LEU A 88 13.33 6.26 5.04
N ARG A 89 12.25 6.97 4.70
CA ARG A 89 11.45 7.72 5.67
C ARG A 89 10.63 6.82 6.59
N ASN A 90 10.09 5.71 6.08
CA ASN A 90 9.19 4.84 6.84
C ASN A 90 9.94 3.66 7.47
N ARG A 91 11.12 3.91 8.05
CA ARG A 91 11.92 2.89 8.75
C ARG A 91 12.40 3.39 10.10
N GLY A 92 12.56 2.45 11.03
CA GLY A 92 13.07 2.72 12.36
C GLY A 92 12.32 3.86 13.04
N LYS A 93 13.07 4.79 13.64
CA LYS A 93 12.54 5.93 14.40
C LYS A 93 11.67 6.89 13.58
N ASN A 94 11.82 6.88 12.26
CA ASN A 94 11.11 7.80 11.36
C ASN A 94 9.73 7.26 10.92
N HIS A 95 9.41 6.00 11.21
CA HIS A 95 8.10 5.43 10.87
C HIS A 95 7.01 5.97 11.81
N PRO A 96 5.85 6.48 11.31
CA PRO A 96 4.80 7.07 12.16
C PRO A 96 4.25 6.13 13.24
N ASN A 97 4.20 4.82 12.96
CA ASN A 97 3.82 3.80 13.93
C ASN A 97 5.00 3.25 14.75
N TRP A 98 6.18 3.89 14.73
CA TRP A 98 7.30 3.45 15.54
C TRP A 98 7.02 3.75 17.00
N LYS A 99 6.91 2.69 17.80
CA LYS A 99 6.78 2.76 19.26
C LYS A 99 8.11 2.33 19.87
N HIS A 100 8.70 3.22 20.67
CA HIS A 100 9.92 2.98 21.43
C HIS A 100 9.86 1.61 22.15
N GLY A 101 10.87 0.76 21.98
CA GLY A 101 11.03 -0.49 22.76
C GLY A 101 10.27 -1.75 22.32
N LEU A 102 9.30 -1.69 21.39
CA LEU A 102 8.59 -2.92 20.94
C LEU A 102 9.45 -3.85 20.05
N TYR A 103 10.52 -3.31 19.46
CA TYR A 103 11.54 -4.07 18.74
C TYR A 103 12.70 -4.52 19.63
N GLU A 104 12.68 -4.23 20.94
CA GLU A 104 13.63 -4.73 21.94
C GLU A 104 12.92 -5.75 22.85
N GLY A 105 12.19 -6.69 22.23
CA GLY A 105 11.34 -7.60 22.98
C GLY A 105 10.71 -8.71 22.15
N LYS A 106 9.61 -9.27 22.67
CA LYS A 106 8.95 -10.55 22.31
C LYS A 106 8.82 -10.87 20.80
N ASN A 107 8.89 -9.91 19.88
CA ASN A 107 8.70 -10.12 18.43
C ASN A 107 9.98 -10.11 17.58
N VAL A 108 11.15 -9.81 18.15
CA VAL A 108 12.43 -9.85 17.43
C VAL A 108 12.66 -11.26 16.88
N GLY A 109 12.84 -11.37 15.57
CA GLY A 109 13.11 -12.64 14.88
C GLY A 109 11.87 -13.48 14.55
N ARG A 110 10.70 -13.25 15.15
CA ARG A 110 9.50 -14.10 14.97
C ARG A 110 8.86 -14.02 13.58
N ASN A 111 9.01 -12.89 12.90
CA ASN A 111 8.49 -12.67 11.53
C ASN A 111 9.62 -12.60 10.49
N THR A 112 10.56 -13.55 10.57
CA THR A 112 11.68 -13.68 9.65
C THR A 112 11.57 -14.95 8.80
N ASN A 113 12.34 -15.02 7.72
CA ASN A 113 12.47 -16.25 6.92
C ASN A 113 13.02 -17.40 7.77
N LYS A 114 13.97 -17.14 8.68
CA LYS A 114 14.49 -18.13 9.63
C LYS A 114 13.40 -18.73 10.53
N ALA A 115 12.53 -17.90 11.10
CA ALA A 115 11.40 -18.39 11.90
C ALA A 115 10.40 -19.20 11.06
N ARG A 116 10.18 -18.84 9.79
CA ARG A 116 9.31 -19.61 8.89
C ARG A 116 9.90 -20.98 8.57
N GLU A 117 11.20 -21.03 8.31
CA GLU A 117 11.93 -22.26 8.03
C GLU A 117 11.97 -23.19 9.24
N TRP A 118 12.33 -22.67 10.42
CA TRP A 118 12.29 -23.42 11.67
C TRP A 118 10.93 -24.09 11.90
N LYS A 119 9.81 -23.36 11.73
CA LYS A 119 8.45 -23.93 11.82
C LYS A 119 8.25 -25.10 10.86
N LYS A 120 8.70 -24.95 9.60
CA LYS A 120 8.59 -26.03 8.60
C LYS A 120 9.38 -27.27 9.03
N LEU A 121 10.58 -27.10 9.58
CA LEU A 121 11.41 -28.20 10.05
C LEU A 121 10.78 -28.94 11.24
N VAL A 122 10.26 -28.21 12.23
CA VAL A 122 9.52 -28.79 13.37
C VAL A 122 8.31 -29.58 12.88
N PHE A 123 7.49 -28.98 12.00
CA PHE A 123 6.32 -29.66 11.44
C PHE A 123 6.68 -30.89 10.60
N LYS A 124 7.78 -30.83 9.86
CA LYS A 124 8.27 -31.95 9.05
C LYS A 124 8.74 -33.10 9.94
N ARG A 125 9.54 -32.81 10.98
CA ARG A 125 10.02 -33.80 11.95
C ARG A 125 8.85 -34.53 12.62
N ASP A 126 7.88 -33.76 13.11
CA ASP A 126 6.73 -34.29 13.85
C ASP A 126 5.64 -34.87 12.94
N LYS A 127 5.86 -34.92 11.61
CA LYS A 127 4.87 -35.32 10.61
C LYS A 127 3.52 -34.58 10.76
N ARG A 128 3.59 -33.35 11.28
CA ARG A 128 2.44 -32.49 11.62
C ARG A 128 1.48 -33.09 12.65
N ILE A 129 1.91 -34.10 13.39
CA ILE A 129 1.15 -34.71 14.47
C ILE A 129 1.35 -33.89 15.74
N CYS A 130 0.27 -33.56 16.43
CA CYS A 130 0.36 -32.91 17.73
C CYS A 130 1.07 -33.83 18.72
N GLN A 131 2.21 -33.40 19.24
CA GLN A 131 3.04 -34.19 20.15
C GLN A 131 2.44 -34.32 21.57
N ARG A 132 1.31 -33.65 21.83
CA ARG A 132 0.57 -33.76 23.11
C ARG A 132 -0.65 -34.68 23.02
N CYS A 133 -1.41 -34.64 21.92
CA CYS A 133 -2.65 -35.40 21.79
C CYS A 133 -2.64 -36.45 20.66
N GLY A 134 -1.57 -36.56 19.89
CA GLY A 134 -1.44 -37.54 18.80
C GLY A 134 -2.29 -37.23 17.54
N VAL A 135 -3.08 -36.17 17.53
CA VAL A 135 -3.95 -35.83 16.40
C VAL A 135 -3.17 -35.11 15.29
N TYR A 136 -3.46 -35.44 14.04
CA TYR A 136 -2.92 -34.75 12.87
C TYR A 136 -3.41 -33.29 12.79
N CYS A 137 -2.48 -32.34 12.59
CA CYS A 137 -2.79 -30.92 12.48
C CYS A 137 -2.78 -30.42 11.02
N ASN A 138 -3.89 -29.86 10.57
CA ASN A 138 -4.00 -29.13 9.31
C ASN A 138 -3.42 -27.70 9.44
N ASN A 139 -3.34 -26.96 8.32
CA ASN A 139 -2.75 -25.62 8.33
C ASN A 139 -3.50 -24.58 9.18
N LYS A 140 -4.77 -24.84 9.54
CA LYS A 140 -5.58 -23.94 10.35
C LYS A 140 -5.40 -24.18 11.85
N ASN A 141 -4.97 -25.37 12.28
CA ASN A 141 -4.87 -25.73 13.70
C ASN A 141 -3.45 -26.07 14.18
N ILE A 142 -2.44 -26.05 13.31
CA ILE A 142 -1.05 -26.35 13.66
C ILE A 142 -0.30 -25.14 14.22
N VAL A 143 0.48 -25.35 15.28
CA VAL A 143 1.37 -24.33 15.87
C VAL A 143 2.70 -25.00 16.22
N ALA A 144 3.83 -24.32 15.98
CA ALA A 144 5.13 -24.74 16.50
C ALA A 144 5.33 -24.01 17.83
N HIS A 145 5.35 -24.78 18.91
CA HIS A 145 5.57 -24.30 20.26
C HIS A 145 7.06 -24.38 20.59
N HIS A 146 7.58 -23.39 21.32
CA HIS A 146 8.92 -23.43 21.89
C HIS A 146 8.86 -24.11 23.25
N ILE A 147 9.61 -25.19 23.46
CA ILE A 147 9.65 -25.91 24.74
C ILE A 147 10.30 -25.04 25.82
N LYS A 148 11.45 -24.45 25.51
CA LYS A 148 12.08 -23.40 26.31
C LYS A 148 11.73 -22.02 25.75
N ASP A 149 11.41 -21.10 26.66
CA ASP A 149 10.84 -19.79 26.31
C ASP A 149 11.68 -18.96 25.33
N TRP A 150 11.01 -18.40 24.32
CA TRP A 150 11.62 -17.57 23.28
C TRP A 150 12.39 -16.36 23.82
N LYS A 151 11.91 -15.81 24.94
CA LYS A 151 12.48 -14.60 25.55
C LYS A 151 13.78 -14.94 26.26
N ASP A 152 13.77 -16.00 27.06
CA ASP A 152 14.82 -16.31 28.02
C ASP A 152 15.92 -17.20 27.41
N HIS A 153 15.63 -17.85 26.27
CA HIS A 153 16.58 -18.70 25.53
C HIS A 153 16.76 -18.26 24.07
N PRO A 154 17.36 -17.07 23.82
CA PRO A 154 17.58 -16.56 22.46
C PRO A 154 18.40 -17.49 21.57
N GLU A 155 19.32 -18.25 22.15
CA GLU A 155 20.20 -19.23 21.51
C GLU A 155 19.44 -20.43 20.95
N LEU A 156 18.28 -20.77 21.53
CA LEU A 156 17.47 -21.94 21.14
C LEU A 156 16.27 -21.61 20.24
N ARG A 157 16.13 -20.35 19.80
CA ARG A 157 14.96 -19.89 19.03
C ARG A 157 14.71 -20.65 17.73
N TYR A 158 15.78 -21.10 17.10
CA TYR A 158 15.75 -21.80 15.82
C TYR A 158 16.29 -23.22 15.91
N ASP A 159 16.56 -23.72 17.12
CA ASP A 159 16.85 -25.13 17.34
C ASP A 159 15.55 -25.93 17.13
N VAL A 160 15.59 -26.87 16.19
CA VAL A 160 14.45 -27.72 15.88
C VAL A 160 14.08 -28.59 17.09
N SER A 161 15.05 -29.02 17.90
CA SER A 161 14.82 -29.82 19.11
C SER A 161 14.04 -29.04 20.18
N ASN A 162 14.21 -27.72 20.24
CA ASN A 162 13.45 -26.83 21.12
C ASN A 162 12.04 -26.49 20.57
N GLY A 163 11.67 -27.05 19.42
CA GLY A 163 10.34 -26.91 18.83
C GLY A 163 9.48 -28.15 19.03
N GLN A 164 8.19 -27.95 19.21
CA GLN A 164 7.20 -29.02 19.27
C GLN A 164 5.93 -28.66 18.49
N THR A 165 5.43 -29.57 17.67
CA THR A 165 4.15 -29.40 16.97
C THR A 165 3.00 -29.61 17.95
N LEU A 166 2.18 -28.57 18.13
CA LEU A 166 0.96 -28.64 18.93
C LEU A 166 -0.25 -28.23 18.10
N CYS A 167 -1.40 -28.86 18.39
CA CYS A 167 -2.67 -28.31 17.92
C CYS A 167 -3.01 -27.06 18.74
N ARG A 168 -3.77 -26.15 18.15
CA ARG A 168 -4.23 -24.90 18.76
C ARG A 168 -4.83 -25.07 20.16
N ARG A 169 -5.61 -26.13 20.39
CA ARG A 169 -6.16 -26.48 21.72
C ARG A 169 -5.06 -26.86 22.72
N CYS A 170 -4.17 -27.79 22.35
CA CYS A 170 -3.05 -28.20 23.19
C CYS A 170 -2.11 -27.04 23.51
N HIS A 171 -1.84 -26.17 22.54
CA HIS A 171 -1.05 -24.97 22.73
C HIS A 171 -1.67 -24.00 23.74
N ALA A 172 -3.00 -23.81 23.69
CA ALA A 172 -3.71 -22.99 24.68
C ALA A 172 -3.61 -23.58 26.10
N ILE A 173 -3.70 -24.91 26.23
CA ILE A 173 -3.51 -25.57 27.54
C ILE A 173 -2.09 -25.40 28.06
N VAL A 174 -1.05 -25.50 27.21
CA VAL A 174 0.34 -25.27 27.65
C VAL A 174 0.56 -23.85 28.20
N HIS A 175 -0.18 -22.86 27.71
CA HIS A 175 -0.14 -21.50 28.23
C HIS A 175 -1.18 -21.23 29.35
N ASN A 176 -1.85 -22.26 29.86
CA ASN A 176 -2.93 -22.15 30.87
C ASN A 176 -4.05 -21.17 30.47
N LEU A 177 -4.37 -21.11 29.18
CA LEU A 177 -5.36 -20.16 28.62
C LEU A 177 -6.79 -20.73 28.59
N MET A 178 -6.99 -21.93 29.14
CA MET A 178 -8.29 -22.61 29.20
C MET A 178 -9.04 -22.37 30.53
N GLU A 179 -8.37 -21.87 31.58
CA GLU A 179 -8.96 -21.70 32.92
C GLU A 179 -9.56 -20.29 33.17
N LYS A 180 -9.19 -19.28 32.37
CA LYS A 180 -9.47 -17.87 32.68
C LYS A 180 -10.79 -17.29 32.15
N GLY A 181 -11.75 -18.08 31.67
CA GLY A 181 -13.04 -17.57 31.19
C GLY A 181 -12.99 -16.61 29.97
N GLU A 182 -11.80 -16.21 29.51
CA GLU A 182 -11.61 -15.41 28.32
C GLU A 182 -11.67 -16.30 27.08
N LYS A 183 -12.61 -16.02 26.17
CA LYS A 183 -12.73 -16.70 24.89
C LYS A 183 -11.42 -16.57 24.13
N TYR A 184 -10.59 -17.62 24.14
CA TYR A 184 -9.34 -17.67 23.39
C TYR A 184 -9.63 -17.58 21.88
N ARG A 185 -9.59 -16.35 21.34
CA ARG A 185 -9.83 -16.10 19.92
C ARG A 185 -8.55 -16.37 19.15
N PHE A 186 -8.59 -17.39 18.30
CA PHE A 186 -7.53 -17.61 17.33
C PHE A 186 -7.54 -16.46 16.30
N LYS A 187 -6.55 -15.57 16.37
CA LYS A 187 -6.23 -14.66 15.26
C LYS A 187 -5.59 -15.41 14.10
#